data_AF-A0A0T6BEB2-F1
#
_entry.id   AF-A0A0T6BEB2-F1
#
_cell.length_a   1.000
_cell.length_b   1.000
_cell.length_c   1.000
_cell.angle_alpha   90.00
_cell.angle_beta   90.00
_cell.angle_gamma   90.00
#
_symmetry.space_group_name_H-M   'P 1'
#
loop_
_entity.id
_entity.type
_entity.pdbx_description
1 polymer ?
#
loop_
_entity_poly.entity_id
_entity_poly.type
_entity_poly.pdbx_seq_one_letter_code
_entity_poly.pdbx_strand_id
1 'polypeptide(L)'
;MKKFLSVLLVVPDSPDRGVLNLTRVLLNSIQNYSWDMQSGTLCYLYMNVLDLLSTMAQELYPYHVDKVESNDTLYGSDPKFIQEINKMCSVILGELLSQLKRLGSCRRQFTLVLELLVKVAINADLEDGGILSLTSNLMQLIKKHEFKDLKYMMRFPVSAIQNKIESR
;
A
#
# COMPACT_ATOMS: atom_id res chain seq x y z
N MET A 1 -9.68 11.19 3.70
CA MET A 1 -8.25 10.81 3.57
C MET A 1 -7.73 10.82 2.14
N LYS A 2 -8.34 10.10 1.18
CA LYS A 2 -7.83 10.04 -0.22
C LYS A 2 -7.58 11.40 -0.89
N LYS A 3 -8.48 12.37 -0.68
CA LYS A 3 -8.32 13.77 -1.16
C LYS A 3 -7.12 14.51 -0.57
N PHE A 4 -6.71 14.16 0.65
CA PHE A 4 -5.53 14.76 1.28
C PHE A 4 -4.26 14.13 0.72
N LEU A 5 -4.23 12.80 0.58
CA LEU A 5 -3.11 12.08 -0.03
C LEU A 5 -2.89 12.49 -1.49
N SER A 6 -3.95 12.78 -2.23
CA SER A 6 -3.83 13.31 -3.59
C SER A 6 -3.14 14.69 -3.59
N VAL A 7 -3.41 15.56 -2.61
CA VAL A 7 -2.65 16.81 -2.50
C VAL A 7 -1.17 16.52 -2.22
N LEU A 8 -0.86 15.57 -1.32
CA LEU A 8 0.54 15.20 -1.04
C LEU A 8 1.32 14.66 -2.24
N LEU A 9 0.64 14.08 -3.24
CA LEU A 9 1.28 13.57 -4.44
C LEU A 9 1.95 14.70 -5.25
N VAL A 10 1.27 15.82 -5.41
CA VAL A 10 1.68 16.93 -6.31
C VAL A 10 2.36 18.08 -5.59
N VAL A 11 2.41 18.05 -4.25
CA VAL A 11 3.15 19.05 -3.48
C VAL A 11 4.64 18.67 -3.53
N PRO A 12 5.52 19.56 -4.00
CA PRO A 12 6.95 19.28 -4.06
C PRO A 12 7.54 19.12 -2.65
N ASP A 13 8.51 18.22 -2.54
CA ASP A 13 9.33 18.13 -1.34
C ASP A 13 10.24 19.36 -1.19
N SER A 14 10.56 19.69 0.07
CA SER A 14 11.50 20.76 0.38
C SER A 14 12.94 20.27 0.15
N PRO A 15 13.78 21.02 -0.58
CA PRO A 15 15.18 20.63 -0.85
C PRO A 15 15.98 20.32 0.43
N ASP A 16 15.67 21.02 1.52
CA ASP A 16 16.41 20.94 2.79
C ASP A 16 15.96 19.80 3.70
N ARG A 17 14.79 19.20 3.45
CA ARG A 17 14.14 18.24 4.39
C ARG A 17 14.17 16.79 3.92
N GLY A 18 14.76 16.55 2.76
CA GLY A 18 14.83 15.23 2.12
C GLY A 18 13.50 14.79 1.50
N VAL A 19 13.59 13.76 0.65
CA VAL A 19 12.45 13.22 -0.12
C VAL A 19 11.40 12.59 0.79
N LEU A 20 10.13 12.59 0.40
CA LEU A 20 8.98 12.03 1.13
C LEU A 20 8.76 12.61 2.53
N ASN A 21 9.26 13.81 2.81
CA ASN A 21 9.21 14.38 4.15
C ASN A 21 7.76 14.57 4.62
N LEU A 22 6.88 15.08 3.76
CA LEU A 22 5.47 15.27 4.10
C LEU A 22 4.77 13.94 4.41
N THR A 23 5.08 12.88 3.66
CA THR A 23 4.57 11.54 3.91
C THR A 23 5.08 10.99 5.25
N ARG A 24 6.36 11.21 5.61
CA ARG A 24 6.89 10.85 6.92
C ARG A 24 6.19 11.59 8.06
N VAL A 25 6.01 12.91 7.93
CA VAL A 25 5.29 13.72 8.92
C VAL A 25 3.88 13.19 9.12
N LEU A 26 3.16 12.90 8.04
CA LEU A 26 1.83 12.32 8.10
C LEU A 26 1.83 10.99 8.88
N LEU A 27 2.72 10.05 8.54
CA LEU A 27 2.82 8.74 9.20
C LEU A 27 3.12 8.88 10.69
N ASN A 28 4.02 9.78 11.07
CA ASN A 28 4.33 10.07 12.47
C ASN A 28 3.10 10.63 13.20
N SER A 29 2.31 11.51 12.56
CA SER A 29 1.06 12.01 13.15
C SER A 29 0.01 10.92 13.34
N ILE A 30 -0.10 9.98 12.39
CA ILE A 30 -1.03 8.84 12.47
C ILE A 30 -0.68 7.91 13.63
N GLN A 31 0.60 7.65 13.87
CA GLN A 31 1.05 6.76 14.95
C GLN A 31 0.69 7.30 16.34
N ASN A 32 0.62 8.62 16.50
CA ASN A 32 0.28 9.27 17.76
C ASN A 32 -1.23 9.30 18.07
N TYR A 33 -2.07 8.82 17.16
CA TYR A 33 -3.51 8.78 17.35
C TYR A 33 -3.97 7.46 17.97
N SER A 34 -4.93 7.52 18.89
CA SER A 34 -5.56 6.33 19.48
C SER A 34 -6.62 5.75 18.55
N TRP A 35 -6.25 4.74 17.75
CA TRP A 35 -7.14 4.08 16.81
C TRP A 35 -8.00 2.98 17.46
N ASP A 36 -9.28 2.93 17.10
CA ASP A 36 -10.10 1.74 17.34
C ASP A 36 -9.64 0.59 16.44
N MET A 37 -9.07 -0.44 17.04
CA MET A 37 -8.52 -1.61 16.34
C MET A 37 -9.60 -2.39 15.58
N GLN A 38 -10.83 -2.48 16.12
CA GLN A 38 -11.89 -3.27 15.51
C GLN A 38 -12.47 -2.58 14.26
N SER A 39 -12.31 -1.25 14.16
CA SER A 39 -12.78 -0.48 13.00
C SER A 39 -12.03 -0.81 11.71
N GLY A 40 -10.78 -1.29 11.78
CA GLY A 40 -9.89 -1.45 10.63
C GLY A 40 -9.47 -0.14 9.95
N THR A 41 -9.81 1.02 10.53
CA THR A 41 -9.57 2.34 9.93
C THR A 41 -8.10 2.60 9.67
N LEU A 42 -7.24 2.23 10.63
CA LEU A 42 -5.79 2.35 10.49
C LEU A 42 -5.26 1.50 9.32
N CYS A 43 -5.79 0.29 9.13
CA CYS A 43 -5.41 -0.58 8.01
C CYS A 43 -5.78 0.05 6.66
N TYR A 44 -7.00 0.59 6.53
CA TYR A 44 -7.39 1.30 5.32
C TYR A 44 -6.52 2.53 5.06
N LEU A 45 -6.14 3.24 6.11
CA LEU A 45 -5.26 4.38 5.98
C LEU A 45 -3.89 3.96 5.43
N TYR A 46 -3.27 2.93 6.01
CA TYR A 46 -2.01 2.38 5.52
C TYR A 46 -2.12 1.89 4.07
N MET A 47 -3.21 1.20 3.70
CA MET A 47 -3.44 0.80 2.31
C MET A 47 -3.54 1.99 1.35
N ASN A 48 -4.18 3.09 1.77
CA ASN A 48 -4.23 4.30 0.95
C ASN A 48 -2.85 4.97 0.82
N VAL A 49 -1.99 4.87 1.84
CA VAL A 49 -0.59 5.35 1.73
C VAL A 49 0.22 4.45 0.81
N LEU A 50 0.01 3.13 0.81
CA LEU A 50 0.64 2.24 -0.17
C LEU A 50 0.23 2.60 -1.61
N ASP A 51 -1.04 2.95 -1.85
CA ASP A 51 -1.48 3.45 -3.16
C ASP A 51 -0.76 4.76 -3.54
N LEU A 52 -0.62 5.69 -2.59
CA LEU A 52 0.10 6.94 -2.80
C LEU A 52 1.56 6.66 -3.17
N LEU A 53 2.25 5.82 -2.41
CA LEU A 53 3.65 5.47 -2.64
C LEU A 53 3.86 4.75 -3.98
N SER A 54 2.93 3.87 -4.35
CA SER A 54 2.93 3.24 -5.68
C SER A 54 2.75 4.26 -6.80
N THR A 55 1.96 5.31 -6.58
CA THR A 55 1.81 6.40 -7.55
C THR A 55 3.07 7.28 -7.58
N MET A 56 3.67 7.56 -6.42
CA MET A 56 4.92 8.30 -6.29
C MET A 56 6.11 7.61 -6.97
N ALA A 57 6.07 6.29 -7.14
CA ALA A 57 7.11 5.52 -7.81
C ALA A 57 7.03 5.60 -9.36
N GLN A 58 5.93 6.10 -9.91
CA GLN A 58 5.74 6.21 -11.36
C GLN A 58 6.61 7.33 -11.92
N GLU A 59 7.07 7.16 -13.15
CA GLU A 59 7.89 8.17 -13.85
C GLU A 59 7.13 9.47 -14.07
N LEU A 60 5.81 9.38 -14.29
CA LEU A 60 4.91 10.52 -14.45
C LEU A 60 3.68 10.33 -13.57
N TYR A 61 3.29 11.38 -12.85
CA TYR A 61 2.10 11.36 -12.03
C TYR A 61 0.82 11.45 -12.87
N PRO A 62 -0.30 10.90 -12.38
CA PRO A 62 -1.58 10.90 -13.09
C PRO A 62 -2.19 12.29 -13.30
N TYR A 63 -1.73 13.32 -12.58
CA TYR A 63 -2.13 14.70 -12.76
C TYR A 63 -1.11 15.66 -12.12
N HIS A 64 -1.18 16.92 -12.54
CA HIS A 64 -0.32 18.00 -12.11
C HIS A 64 -1.12 19.25 -11.80
N VAL A 65 -0.53 20.14 -11.00
CA VAL A 65 -1.04 21.50 -10.79
C VAL A 65 -0.28 22.44 -11.71
N ASP A 66 -1.01 23.30 -12.43
CA ASP A 66 -0.39 24.26 -13.34
C ASP A 66 0.68 25.11 -12.61
N LYS A 67 1.86 25.20 -13.21
CA LYS A 67 3.03 25.94 -12.69
C LYS A 67 3.62 25.42 -11.38
N VAL A 68 3.31 24.18 -11.00
CA VAL A 68 3.95 23.50 -9.86
C VAL A 68 4.73 22.31 -10.39
N GLU A 69 6.04 22.32 -10.17
CA GLU A 69 6.90 21.16 -10.44
C GLU A 69 6.72 20.15 -9.31
N SER A 70 6.06 19.03 -9.62
CA SER A 70 5.81 17.94 -8.69
C SER A 70 7.04 17.04 -8.54
N ASN A 71 7.01 16.14 -7.56
CA ASN A 71 8.10 15.21 -7.28
C ASN A 71 8.46 14.29 -8.45
N ASP A 72 7.55 13.98 -9.38
CA ASP A 72 7.88 13.25 -10.61
C ASP A 72 8.69 14.09 -11.60
N THR A 73 8.50 15.40 -11.65
CA THR A 73 9.39 16.31 -12.41
C THR A 73 10.76 16.44 -11.73
N LEU A 74 10.79 16.48 -10.39
CA LEU A 74 12.02 16.69 -9.62
C LEU A 74 12.91 15.44 -9.52
N TYR A 75 12.29 14.28 -9.29
CA TYR A 75 12.98 13.01 -9.05
C TYR A 75 12.68 11.98 -10.13
N GLY A 76 11.51 12.04 -10.77
CA GLY A 76 11.00 10.98 -11.63
C GLY A 76 11.09 9.62 -10.93
N SER A 77 11.58 8.61 -11.64
CA SER A 77 11.91 7.30 -11.08
C SER A 77 13.39 7.17 -10.70
N ASP A 78 14.02 8.23 -10.17
CA ASP A 78 15.41 8.18 -9.70
C ASP A 78 15.60 7.00 -8.72
N PRO A 79 16.62 6.14 -8.92
CA PRO A 79 16.80 4.93 -8.11
C PRO A 79 16.91 5.19 -6.60
N LYS A 80 17.46 6.34 -6.17
CA LYS A 80 17.54 6.68 -4.74
C LYS A 80 16.17 7.07 -4.19
N PHE A 81 15.37 7.79 -4.98
CA PHE A 81 13.99 8.10 -4.61
C PHE A 81 13.12 6.83 -4.51
N ILE A 82 13.23 5.94 -5.49
CA ILE A 82 12.55 4.63 -5.46
C ILE A 82 12.98 3.80 -4.26
N GLN A 83 14.27 3.81 -3.88
CA GLN A 83 14.72 3.14 -2.66
C GLN A 83 14.07 3.71 -1.39
N GLU A 84 13.92 5.03 -1.28
CA GLU A 84 13.24 5.65 -0.14
C GLU A 84 11.74 5.30 -0.10
N ILE A 85 11.08 5.25 -1.26
CA ILE A 85 9.71 4.76 -1.39
C ILE A 85 9.61 3.32 -0.90
N ASN A 86 10.48 2.43 -1.39
CA ASN A 86 10.48 1.02 -1.02
C ASN A 86 10.72 0.80 0.47
N LYS A 87 11.65 1.53 1.09
CA LYS A 87 11.86 1.49 2.55
C LYS A 87 10.58 1.88 3.30
N MET A 88 9.90 2.93 2.86
CA MET A 88 8.65 3.36 3.48
C MET A 88 7.53 2.33 3.29
N CYS A 89 7.41 1.74 2.10
CA CYS A 89 6.49 0.63 1.84
C CYS A 89 6.73 -0.54 2.78
N SER A 90 8.00 -0.94 3.01
CA SER A 90 8.33 -2.03 3.94
C SER A 90 7.89 -1.74 5.38
N VAL A 91 8.09 -0.50 5.86
CA VAL A 91 7.64 -0.09 7.20
C VAL A 91 6.11 -0.16 7.31
N ILE A 92 5.39 0.40 6.32
CA ILE A 92 3.93 0.41 6.32
C ILE A 92 3.35 -1.00 6.20
N LEU A 93 3.94 -1.85 5.36
CA LEU A 93 3.53 -3.25 5.23
C LEU A 93 3.75 -4.01 6.55
N GLY A 94 4.88 -3.79 7.24
CA GLY A 94 5.14 -4.38 8.55
C GLY A 94 4.07 -4.00 9.58
N GLU A 95 3.74 -2.71 9.69
CA GLU A 95 2.68 -2.23 10.57
C GLU A 95 1.31 -2.79 10.19
N LEU A 96 0.98 -2.80 8.90
CA LEU A 96 -0.29 -3.34 8.40
C LEU A 96 -0.43 -4.83 8.75
N LEU A 97 0.60 -5.64 8.51
CA LEU A 97 0.60 -7.06 8.85
C LEU A 97 0.49 -7.29 10.37
N SER A 98 1.13 -6.45 11.18
CA SER A 98 0.99 -6.47 12.63
C SER A 98 -0.46 -6.22 13.07
N GLN A 99 -1.11 -5.19 12.50
CA GLN A 99 -2.53 -4.90 12.78
C GLN A 99 -3.46 -6.03 12.33
N LEU A 100 -3.22 -6.62 11.15
CA LEU A 100 -3.98 -7.77 10.66
C LEU A 100 -3.84 -8.98 11.59
N LYS A 101 -2.63 -9.24 12.11
CA LYS A 101 -2.41 -10.31 13.09
C LYS A 101 -3.20 -10.07 14.37
N ARG A 102 -3.25 -8.82 14.87
CA ARG A 102 -3.99 -8.44 16.08
C ARG A 102 -5.51 -8.54 15.93
N LEU A 103 -6.05 -8.26 14.74
CA LEU A 103 -7.48 -8.41 14.43
C LEU A 103 -7.98 -9.87 14.55
N GLY A 104 -7.08 -10.85 14.42
CA GLY A 104 -7.42 -12.27 14.49
C GLY A 104 -8.35 -12.74 13.36
N SER A 105 -8.75 -14.00 13.41
CA SER A 105 -9.58 -14.62 12.37
C SER A 105 -11.03 -14.12 12.47
N CYS A 106 -11.31 -12.98 11.84
CA CYS A 106 -12.65 -12.41 11.74
C CYS A 106 -12.96 -11.96 10.31
N ARG A 107 -14.25 -11.73 10.01
CA ARG A 107 -14.70 -11.23 8.70
C ARG A 107 -13.98 -9.93 8.29
N ARG A 108 -13.68 -9.06 9.25
CA ARG A 108 -12.96 -7.81 8.98
C ARG A 108 -11.52 -8.08 8.52
N GLN A 109 -10.80 -8.96 9.21
CA GLN A 109 -9.45 -9.37 8.81
C GLN A 109 -9.47 -9.97 7.41
N PHE A 110 -10.42 -10.87 7.12
CA PHE A 110 -10.57 -11.46 5.79
C PHE A 110 -10.69 -10.39 4.69
N THR A 111 -11.60 -9.41 4.86
CA THR A 111 -11.79 -8.33 3.89
C THR A 111 -10.51 -7.52 3.69
N LEU A 112 -9.82 -7.17 4.77
CA LEU A 112 -8.58 -6.38 4.69
C LEU A 112 -7.42 -7.17 4.05
N VAL A 113 -7.28 -8.47 4.36
CA VAL A 113 -6.27 -9.33 3.74
C VAL A 113 -6.52 -9.47 2.24
N LEU A 114 -7.78 -9.63 1.84
CA LEU A 114 -8.15 -9.71 0.42
C LEU A 114 -7.83 -8.41 -0.32
N GLU A 115 -8.15 -7.26 0.27
CA GLU A 115 -7.84 -5.96 -0.34
C GLU A 115 -6.33 -5.72 -0.42
N LEU A 116 -5.57 -6.09 0.62
CA LEU A 116 -4.11 -6.03 0.59
C LEU A 116 -3.52 -6.91 -0.51
N LEU A 117 -3.99 -8.16 -0.64
CA LEU A 117 -3.51 -9.09 -1.67
C LEU A 117 -3.66 -8.48 -3.06
N VAL A 118 -4.83 -7.91 -3.35
CA VAL A 118 -5.12 -7.29 -4.65
C VAL A 118 -4.20 -6.10 -4.90
N LYS A 119 -3.99 -5.24 -3.90
CA LYS A 119 -3.09 -4.08 -4.00
C LYS A 119 -1.65 -4.51 -4.29
N VAL A 120 -1.13 -5.48 -3.55
CA VAL A 120 0.22 -6.01 -3.77
C VAL A 120 0.34 -6.65 -5.16
N ALA A 121 -0.64 -7.45 -5.58
CA ALA A 121 -0.58 -8.14 -6.87
C ALA A 121 -0.64 -7.21 -8.10
N ILE A 122 -1.25 -6.02 -7.94
CA ILE A 122 -1.36 -5.00 -8.99
C ILE A 122 -0.15 -4.08 -9.00
N ASN A 123 0.30 -3.63 -7.83
CA ASN A 123 1.27 -2.53 -7.73
C ASN A 123 2.71 -2.97 -7.46
N ALA A 124 2.93 -4.16 -6.91
CA ALA A 124 4.26 -4.61 -6.51
C ALA A 124 4.91 -5.47 -7.60
N ASP A 125 6.24 -5.48 -7.60
CA ASP A 125 7.03 -6.38 -8.43
C ASP A 125 6.98 -7.80 -7.84
N LEU A 126 6.42 -8.73 -8.60
CA LEU A 126 6.30 -10.14 -8.20
C LEU A 126 7.57 -10.95 -8.51
N GLU A 127 8.55 -10.36 -9.20
CA GLU A 127 9.88 -10.97 -9.37
C GLU A 127 10.71 -10.85 -8.09
N ASP A 128 10.36 -9.91 -7.20
CA ASP A 128 10.91 -9.86 -5.85
C ASP A 128 10.40 -11.05 -5.01
N GLY A 129 11.33 -11.90 -4.57
CA GLY A 129 11.01 -13.10 -3.81
C GLY A 129 10.33 -12.82 -2.45
N GLY A 130 10.59 -11.66 -1.85
CA GLY A 130 9.93 -11.22 -0.62
C GLY A 130 8.46 -10.90 -0.84
N ILE A 131 8.16 -10.14 -1.89
CA ILE A 131 6.80 -9.81 -2.31
C ILE A 131 6.06 -11.08 -2.76
N LEU A 132 6.68 -11.95 -3.56
CA LEU A 132 6.06 -13.20 -4.01
C LEU A 132 5.69 -14.10 -2.83
N SER A 133 6.57 -14.20 -1.82
CA SER A 133 6.31 -14.91 -0.57
C SER A 133 5.16 -14.27 0.21
N LEU A 134 5.14 -12.94 0.34
CA LEU A 134 4.04 -12.21 0.98
C LEU A 134 2.71 -12.49 0.28
N THR A 135 2.64 -12.35 -1.04
CA THR A 135 1.44 -12.60 -1.83
C THR A 135 0.95 -14.04 -1.63
N SER A 136 1.85 -15.01 -1.68
CA SER A 136 1.54 -16.42 -1.42
C SER A 136 1.00 -16.66 -0.01
N ASN A 137 1.60 -16.04 1.01
CA ASN A 137 1.16 -16.14 2.40
C ASN A 137 -0.23 -15.52 2.62
N LEU A 138 -0.50 -14.35 2.05
CA LEU A 138 -1.82 -13.71 2.10
C LEU A 138 -2.88 -14.57 1.41
N MET A 139 -2.54 -15.16 0.27
CA MET A 139 -3.42 -16.08 -0.45
C MET A 139 -3.77 -17.31 0.40
N GLN A 140 -2.78 -17.93 1.05
CA GLN A 140 -3.02 -19.04 1.96
C GLN A 140 -3.89 -18.65 3.15
N LEU A 141 -3.69 -17.45 3.72
CA LEU A 141 -4.50 -16.95 4.82
C LEU A 141 -5.98 -16.80 4.40
N ILE A 142 -6.26 -16.27 3.21
CA ILE A 142 -7.61 -16.17 2.64
C ILE A 142 -8.22 -17.57 2.44
N LYS A 143 -7.45 -18.54 1.95
CA LYS A 143 -7.92 -19.93 1.75
C LYS A 143 -8.28 -20.63 3.06
N LYS A 144 -7.62 -20.27 4.17
CA LYS A 144 -7.87 -20.81 5.52
C LYS A 144 -9.04 -20.16 6.25
N HIS A 145 -9.46 -18.97 5.83
CA HIS A 145 -10.59 -18.27 6.47
C HIS A 145 -11.90 -19.03 6.29
N GLU A 146 -12.71 -19.06 7.36
CA GLU A 146 -14.06 -19.63 7.33
C GLU A 146 -15.06 -18.69 6.66
N PHE A 147 -14.75 -17.40 6.62
CA PHE A 147 -15.60 -16.34 6.07
C PHE A 147 -15.47 -16.17 4.54
N LYS A 148 -15.31 -17.26 3.78
CA LYS A 148 -15.21 -17.24 2.30
C LYS A 148 -16.48 -16.69 1.69
N ASP A 149 -16.55 -15.37 1.57
CA ASP A 149 -17.69 -14.70 0.98
C ASP A 149 -17.57 -14.81 -0.55
N LEU A 150 -18.36 -15.70 -1.15
CA LEU A 150 -18.37 -15.98 -2.59
C LEU A 150 -18.53 -14.69 -3.41
N LYS A 151 -19.26 -13.68 -2.91
CA LYS A 151 -19.39 -12.38 -3.60
C LYS A 151 -18.06 -11.64 -3.71
N TYR A 152 -17.21 -11.72 -2.69
CA TYR A 152 -15.89 -11.08 -2.70
C TYR A 152 -14.90 -11.87 -3.53
N MET A 153 -14.93 -13.20 -3.49
CA MET A 153 -14.10 -14.05 -4.35
C MET A 153 -14.47 -13.92 -5.85
N MET A 154 -15.71 -13.58 -6.17
CA MET A 154 -16.13 -13.25 -7.55
C MET A 154 -15.80 -11.82 -7.97
N ARG A 155 -15.74 -10.86 -7.03
CA ARG A 155 -15.44 -9.45 -7.31
C ARG A 155 -13.95 -9.19 -7.54
N PHE A 156 -13.09 -9.98 -6.90
CA PHE A 156 -11.64 -9.87 -7.02
C PHE A 156 -11.12 -11.07 -7.81
N PRO A 157 -10.26 -10.87 -8.83
CA PRO A 157 -9.80 -11.96 -9.70
C PRO A 157 -8.70 -12.79 -9.01
N VAL A 158 -9.02 -13.37 -7.86
CA VAL A 158 -8.10 -14.17 -7.02
C VAL A 158 -7.52 -15.33 -7.83
N SER A 159 -8.30 -15.94 -8.72
CA SER A 159 -7.84 -16.97 -9.66
C SER A 159 -6.84 -16.43 -10.68
N ALA A 160 -7.03 -15.21 -11.20
CA ALA A 160 -6.06 -14.60 -12.11
C ALA A 160 -4.75 -14.25 -11.39
N ILE A 161 -4.84 -13.80 -10.13
CA ILE A 161 -3.66 -13.57 -9.29
C ILE A 161 -2.94 -14.90 -9.03
N GLN A 162 -3.66 -15.97 -8.71
CA GLN A 162 -3.09 -17.31 -8.53
C GLN A 162 -2.36 -17.77 -9.80
N ASN A 163 -2.97 -17.63 -10.98
CA ASN A 163 -2.35 -17.99 -12.25
C ASN A 163 -1.07 -17.16 -12.52
N LYS A 164 -1.09 -15.86 -12.19
CA LYS A 164 0.07 -14.96 -12.33
C LYS A 164 1.23 -15.36 -11.41
N ILE A 165 0.93 -15.90 -10.23
CA ILE A 165 1.92 -16.44 -9.29
C ILE A 165 2.47 -17.78 -9.78
N GLU A 166 1.61 -18.68 -10.29
CA GLU A 166 1.99 -20.03 -10.74
C GLU A 166 2.71 -20.04 -12.10
N SER A 167 2.53 -19.02 -12.94
CA SER A 167 3.18 -18.88 -14.24
C SER A 167 4.61 -18.32 -14.17
N ARG A 168 5.19 -18.21 -12.98
CA ARG A 168 6.52 -17.63 -12.71
C ARG A 168 7.37 -18.64 -11.96
#